data_AF-A0A063ZPA5-F1
#
_entry.id   AF-A0A063ZPA5-F1
#
_cell.length_a   1.000
_cell.length_b   1.000
_cell.length_c   1.000
_cell.angle_alpha   90.00
_cell.angle_beta   90.00
_cell.angle_gamma   90.00
#
_symmetry.space_group_name_H-M   'P 1'
#
loop_
_entity.id
_entity.type
_entity.pdbx_description
1 polymer ?
#
loop_
_entity_poly.entity_id
_entity_poly.type
_entity_poly.pdbx_seq_one_letter_code
_entity_poly.pdbx_strand_id
1 'polypeptide(L)'
;MIDVRKRYTLKNERLFDGVIALLLLAGIALLALNGPFSSVRSIRLVTFVLFTLPIAIAVVCYVRVVPAVSILEIAGLIVWTYAVVQGVGVAAYFLFGGQIASYPGEMAEFWNFVTLYLLTVAVSAGLYTIGATQDNRPLIKWGLVALLPVGQLVAYGVYALV
;
A
#
# COMPACT_ATOMS: atom_id res chain seq x y z
N MET A 1 -11.08 24.11 -17.56
CA MET A 1 -9.64 24.14 -17.30
C MET A 1 -9.45 23.95 -15.79
N ILE A 2 -9.04 22.76 -15.34
CA ILE A 2 -8.85 22.47 -13.91
C ILE A 2 -7.53 23.14 -13.50
N ASP A 3 -7.57 24.06 -12.53
CA ASP A 3 -6.37 24.67 -11.99
C ASP A 3 -5.65 23.65 -11.08
N VAL A 4 -4.59 23.06 -11.64
CA VAL A 4 -3.86 21.93 -11.03
C VAL A 4 -2.97 22.38 -9.85
N ARG A 5 -2.80 23.70 -9.64
CA ARG A 5 -2.05 24.25 -8.50
C ARG A 5 -2.92 24.54 -7.27
N LYS A 6 -4.24 24.45 -7.41
CA LYS A 6 -5.18 24.75 -6.33
C LYS A 6 -5.07 23.71 -5.21
N ARG A 7 -4.99 24.19 -3.96
CA ARG A 7 -5.04 23.33 -2.77
C ARG A 7 -6.43 23.33 -2.15
N TYR A 8 -6.86 22.18 -1.66
CA TYR A 8 -8.20 21.98 -1.07
C TYR A 8 -8.10 21.58 0.40
N THR A 9 -8.96 22.17 1.24
CA THR A 9 -9.15 21.78 2.64
C THR A 9 -10.33 20.81 2.76
N LEU A 10 -10.17 19.74 3.54
CA LEU A 10 -11.19 18.71 3.76
C LEU A 10 -11.66 18.75 5.21
N LYS A 11 -12.96 18.64 5.45
CA LYS A 11 -13.59 18.89 6.76
C LYS A 11 -14.17 17.65 7.45
N ASN A 12 -14.00 16.44 6.92
CA ASN A 12 -14.76 15.27 7.37
C ASN A 12 -13.89 14.04 7.69
N GLU A 13 -13.25 14.04 8.86
CA GLU A 13 -12.31 13.00 9.31
C GLU A 13 -12.97 11.62 9.45
N ARG A 14 -14.24 11.55 9.92
CA ARG A 14 -14.95 10.28 10.15
C ARG A 14 -15.26 9.50 8.87
N LEU A 15 -15.50 10.22 7.77
CA LEU A 15 -15.75 9.59 6.47
C LEU A 15 -14.48 8.88 5.97
N PHE A 16 -13.31 9.49 6.16
CA PHE A 16 -12.04 8.88 5.77
C PHE A 16 -11.73 7.61 6.58
N ASP A 17 -12.01 7.61 7.88
CA ASP A 17 -11.85 6.40 8.71
C ASP A 17 -12.72 5.24 8.22
N GLY A 18 -13.99 5.52 7.89
CA GLY A 18 -14.90 4.53 7.33
C GLY A 18 -14.42 3.99 5.97
N VAL A 19 -13.91 4.87 5.10
CA VAL A 19 -13.35 4.48 3.79
C VAL A 19 -12.10 3.62 3.95
N ILE A 20 -11.18 3.98 4.85
CA ILE A 20 -9.97 3.20 5.11
C ILE A 20 -10.32 1.80 5.62
N ALA A 21 -11.22 1.71 6.61
CA ALA A 21 -11.66 0.43 7.17
C ALA A 21 -12.35 -0.43 6.11
N LEU A 22 -13.23 0.17 5.29
CA LEU A 22 -13.91 -0.53 4.20
C LEU A 22 -12.91 -1.08 3.17
N LEU A 23 -11.93 -0.26 2.75
CA LEU A 23 -10.92 -0.68 1.78
C LEU A 23 -10.01 -1.79 2.32
N LEU A 24 -9.63 -1.71 3.59
CA LEU A 24 -8.87 -2.75 4.29
C LEU A 24 -9.63 -4.08 4.33
N LEU A 25 -10.89 -4.04 4.78
CA LEU A 25 -11.74 -5.23 4.87
C LEU A 25 -12.06 -5.80 3.49
N ALA A 26 -12.28 -4.94 2.49
CA ALA A 26 -12.47 -5.36 1.11
C ALA A 26 -11.24 -6.07 0.57
N GLY A 27 -10.02 -5.60 0.85
CA GLY A 27 -8.79 -6.29 0.45
C GLY A 27 -8.71 -7.71 1.03
N ILE A 28 -8.96 -7.86 2.34
CA ILE A 28 -8.97 -9.18 3.00
C ILE A 28 -10.05 -10.09 2.39
N ALA A 29 -11.27 -9.58 2.19
CA ALA A 29 -12.35 -10.34 1.60
C ALA A 29 -12.03 -10.79 0.16
N LEU A 30 -11.44 -9.92 -0.66
CA LEU A 30 -11.04 -10.25 -2.03
C LEU A 30 -9.91 -11.29 -2.05
N LEU A 31 -8.96 -11.24 -1.11
CA LEU A 31 -7.95 -12.31 -0.98
C LEU A 31 -8.59 -13.62 -0.52
N ALA A 32 -9.59 -13.58 0.37
CA ALA A 32 -10.29 -14.77 0.82
C ALA A 32 -11.09 -15.43 -0.31
N LEU A 33 -11.67 -14.63 -1.22
CA LEU A 33 -12.26 -15.10 -2.46
C LEU A 33 -11.26 -15.74 -3.43
N ASN A 34 -9.96 -15.54 -3.22
CA ASN A 34 -8.89 -16.23 -3.94
C ASN A 34 -8.22 -17.36 -3.11
N GLY A 35 -8.71 -17.57 -1.88
CA GLY A 35 -8.11 -18.46 -0.90
C GLY A 35 -8.55 -19.94 -1.05
N PRO A 36 -8.23 -20.78 -0.05
CA PRO A 36 -8.40 -22.24 -0.10
C PRO A 36 -9.86 -22.72 -0.22
N PHE A 37 -10.83 -21.83 -0.01
CA PHE A 37 -12.26 -22.16 -0.02
C PHE A 37 -12.97 -21.77 -1.32
N SER A 38 -12.24 -21.20 -2.29
CA SER A 38 -12.80 -20.66 -3.52
C SER A 38 -12.51 -21.53 -4.74
N SER A 39 -13.52 -21.75 -5.56
CA SER A 39 -13.37 -22.35 -6.90
C SER A 39 -12.83 -21.37 -7.95
N VAL A 40 -12.66 -20.09 -7.60
CA VAL A 40 -12.22 -19.01 -8.49
C VAL A 40 -10.85 -18.51 -8.02
N ARG A 41 -9.77 -19.15 -8.51
CA ARG A 41 -8.40 -18.66 -8.35
C ARG A 41 -8.03 -17.75 -9.52
N SER A 42 -7.69 -16.49 -9.22
CA SER A 42 -7.30 -15.46 -10.17
C SER A 42 -6.07 -14.71 -9.67
N ILE A 43 -4.94 -14.91 -10.36
CA ILE A 43 -3.72 -14.16 -10.08
C ILE A 43 -3.93 -12.65 -10.27
N ARG A 44 -4.78 -12.24 -11.22
CA ARG A 44 -5.12 -10.83 -11.45
C ARG A 44 -5.79 -10.20 -10.24
N LEU A 45 -6.63 -10.95 -9.54
CA LEU A 45 -7.30 -10.47 -8.32
C LEU A 45 -6.26 -10.23 -7.21
N VAL A 46 -5.36 -11.19 -6.99
CA VAL A 46 -4.27 -11.05 -6.01
C VAL A 46 -3.37 -9.87 -6.35
N THR A 47 -2.92 -9.75 -7.60
CA THR A 47 -2.12 -8.61 -8.09
C THR A 47 -2.83 -7.28 -7.85
N PHE A 48 -4.13 -7.19 -8.13
CA PHE A 48 -4.91 -5.98 -7.88
C PHE A 48 -4.97 -5.65 -6.38
N VAL A 49 -5.26 -6.64 -5.52
CA VAL A 49 -5.35 -6.40 -4.08
C VAL A 49 -4.00 -6.04 -3.48
N LEU A 50 -2.91 -6.67 -3.90
CA LEU A 50 -1.58 -6.41 -3.36
C LEU A 50 -0.98 -5.09 -3.86
N PHE A 51 -1.34 -4.64 -5.06
CA PHE A 51 -0.66 -3.49 -5.67
C PHE A 51 -1.53 -2.25 -5.83
N THR A 52 -2.85 -2.38 -5.99
CA THR A 52 -3.73 -1.23 -6.22
C THR A 52 -4.39 -0.74 -4.93
N LEU A 53 -4.92 -1.65 -4.12
CA LEU A 53 -5.62 -1.26 -2.88
C LEU A 53 -4.71 -0.56 -1.85
N PRO A 54 -3.46 -0.97 -1.62
CA PRO A 54 -2.58 -0.27 -0.69
C PRO A 54 -2.26 1.15 -1.14
N ILE A 55 -2.14 1.40 -2.45
CA ILE A 55 -1.97 2.75 -3.00
C ILE A 55 -3.19 3.61 -2.66
N ALA A 56 -4.39 3.08 -2.93
CA ALA A 56 -5.63 3.80 -2.63
C ALA A 56 -5.73 4.13 -1.12
N ILE A 57 -5.46 3.16 -0.26
CA ILE A 57 -5.48 3.36 1.20
C ILE A 57 -4.43 4.39 1.62
N ALA A 58 -3.19 4.29 1.13
CA ALA A 58 -2.12 5.22 1.48
C ALA A 58 -2.45 6.66 1.07
N VAL A 59 -3.06 6.86 -0.10
CA VAL A 59 -3.53 8.17 -0.56
C VAL A 59 -4.66 8.70 0.32
N VAL A 60 -5.64 7.85 0.67
CA VAL A 60 -6.74 8.24 1.55
C VAL A 60 -6.20 8.65 2.93
N CYS A 61 -5.27 7.89 3.49
CA CYS A 61 -4.60 8.22 4.75
C CYS A 61 -3.80 9.53 4.67
N TYR A 62 -3.08 9.76 3.57
CA TYR A 62 -2.37 11.01 3.32
C TYR A 62 -3.31 12.21 3.29
N VAL A 63 -4.36 12.10 2.47
CA VAL A 63 -5.36 13.16 2.23
C VAL A 63 -6.13 13.51 3.50
N ARG A 64 -6.38 12.52 4.36
CA ARG A 64 -7.02 12.72 5.66
C ARG A 64 -6.21 13.65 6.58
N VAL A 65 -4.89 13.59 6.51
CA VAL A 65 -4.00 14.26 7.49
C VAL A 65 -3.38 15.55 6.95
N VAL A 66 -3.18 15.65 5.63
CA VAL A 66 -2.55 16.84 5.05
C VAL A 66 -3.47 18.06 5.19
N PRO A 67 -2.95 19.23 5.63
CA PRO A 67 -3.78 20.42 5.84
C PRO A 67 -4.39 20.96 4.54
N ALA A 68 -3.71 20.76 3.41
CA ALA A 68 -4.20 21.21 2.11
C ALA A 68 -3.72 20.27 1.00
N VAL A 69 -4.66 19.78 0.20
CA VAL A 69 -4.43 18.73 -0.79
C VAL A 69 -4.09 19.31 -2.17
N SER A 70 -2.99 18.87 -2.78
CA SER A 70 -2.65 19.15 -4.18
C SER A 70 -2.86 17.91 -5.05
N ILE A 71 -3.52 18.08 -6.20
CA ILE A 71 -3.78 16.98 -7.15
C ILE A 71 -2.46 16.43 -7.71
N LEU A 72 -1.48 17.30 -8.00
CA LEU A 72 -0.17 16.88 -8.48
C LEU A 72 0.58 16.07 -7.43
N GLU A 73 0.43 16.42 -6.16
CA GLU A 73 1.04 15.68 -5.06
C GLU A 73 0.42 14.30 -4.92
N ILE A 74 -0.91 14.20 -4.95
CA ILE A 74 -1.60 12.89 -4.95
C ILE A 74 -1.15 12.04 -6.14
N ALA A 75 -1.12 12.61 -7.35
CA ALA A 75 -0.70 11.90 -8.55
C ALA A 75 0.76 11.42 -8.42
N GLY A 76 1.64 12.26 -7.89
CA GLY A 76 3.03 11.90 -7.60
C GLY A 76 3.14 10.77 -6.59
N LEU A 77 2.37 10.80 -5.50
CA LEU A 77 2.35 9.74 -4.49
C LEU A 77 1.83 8.42 -5.09
N ILE A 78 0.79 8.44 -5.92
CA ILE A 78 0.25 7.26 -6.62
C ILE A 78 1.32 6.64 -7.52
N VAL A 79 1.91 7.45 -8.40
CA VAL A 79 2.93 6.99 -9.35
C VAL A 79 4.15 6.45 -8.62
N TRP A 80 4.59 7.15 -7.57
CA TRP A 80 5.70 6.72 -6.74
C TRP A 80 5.41 5.40 -6.05
N THR A 81 4.29 5.26 -5.33
CA THR A 81 3.95 3.99 -4.66
C THR A 81 3.84 2.85 -5.66
N TYR A 82 3.21 3.08 -6.82
CA TYR A 82 3.12 2.06 -7.87
C TYR A 82 4.50 1.61 -8.33
N ALA A 83 5.39 2.55 -8.68
CA ALA A 83 6.75 2.23 -9.12
C ALA A 83 7.55 1.50 -8.04
N VAL A 84 7.42 1.92 -6.78
CA VAL A 84 8.11 1.30 -5.64
C VAL A 84 7.61 -0.11 -5.38
N VAL A 85 6.30 -0.31 -5.29
CA VAL A 85 5.73 -1.63 -5.01
C VAL A 85 6.11 -2.64 -6.10
N GLN A 86 6.07 -2.23 -7.38
CA GLN A 86 6.52 -3.06 -8.50
C GLN A 86 8.03 -3.33 -8.45
N GLY A 87 8.84 -2.27 -8.34
CA GLY A 87 10.30 -2.37 -8.37
C GLY A 87 10.85 -3.17 -7.19
N VAL A 88 10.31 -2.95 -5.99
CA VAL A 88 10.66 -3.71 -4.80
C VAL A 88 10.17 -5.15 -4.91
N GLY A 89 8.99 -5.41 -5.47
CA GLY A 89 8.54 -6.79 -5.72
C GLY A 89 9.53 -7.57 -6.60
N VAL A 90 10.06 -6.95 -7.65
CA VAL A 90 11.11 -7.54 -8.50
C VAL A 90 12.40 -7.73 -7.71
N ALA A 91 12.87 -6.72 -6.98
CA ALA A 91 14.08 -6.83 -6.18
C ALA A 91 13.97 -7.93 -5.10
N ALA A 92 12.82 -8.00 -4.42
CA ALA A 92 12.51 -9.01 -3.43
C ALA A 92 12.51 -10.42 -4.02
N TYR A 93 11.99 -10.61 -5.24
CA TYR A 93 12.09 -11.90 -5.93
C TYR A 93 13.55 -12.35 -6.07
N PHE A 94 14.46 -11.46 -6.47
CA PHE A 94 15.89 -11.81 -6.60
C PHE A 94 16.59 -12.00 -5.24
N LEU A 95 16.20 -11.23 -4.22
CA LEU A 95 16.82 -11.29 -2.90
C LEU A 95 16.34 -12.48 -2.06
N PHE A 96 15.08 -12.89 -2.23
CA PHE A 96 14.42 -13.86 -1.35
C PHE A 96 13.84 -15.08 -2.08
N GLY A 97 13.64 -15.03 -3.40
CA GLY A 97 12.99 -16.10 -4.17
C GLY A 97 13.78 -17.40 -4.29
N GLY A 98 15.05 -17.42 -3.88
CA GLY A 98 15.90 -18.61 -3.86
C GLY A 98 15.76 -19.48 -2.60
N GLN A 99 14.91 -19.11 -1.64
CA GLN A 99 14.71 -19.95 -0.45
C GLN A 99 13.93 -21.23 -0.82
N ILE A 100 14.57 -22.37 -0.60
CA ILE A 100 14.06 -23.72 -0.91
C ILE A 100 12.93 -24.06 0.07
N ALA A 101 11.76 -23.47 -0.13
CA ALA A 101 10.54 -23.87 0.54
C ALA A 101 9.70 -24.71 -0.44
N SER A 102 9.19 -25.84 0.04
CA SER A 102 8.11 -26.56 -0.66
C SER A 102 6.95 -25.59 -0.90
N TYR A 103 6.27 -25.69 -2.05
CA TYR A 103 5.16 -24.79 -2.37
C TYR A 103 4.16 -24.77 -1.20
N PRO A 104 3.90 -23.60 -0.58
CA PRO A 104 3.06 -23.53 0.60
C PRO A 104 1.66 -24.06 0.29
N GLY A 105 1.08 -24.80 1.23
CA GLY A 105 -0.32 -25.22 1.11
C GLY A 105 -1.24 -24.01 0.96
N GLU A 106 -2.42 -24.20 0.37
CA GLU A 106 -3.32 -23.10 -0.02
C GLU A 106 -3.69 -22.14 1.12
N MET A 107 -3.79 -22.66 2.36
CA MET A 107 -4.06 -21.85 3.55
C MET A 107 -2.86 -20.98 3.94
N ALA A 108 -1.63 -21.50 3.83
CA ALA A 108 -0.42 -20.74 4.07
C ALA A 108 -0.22 -19.66 3.00
N GLU A 109 -0.48 -19.99 1.73
CA GLU A 109 -0.49 -19.02 0.62
C GLU A 109 -1.46 -17.86 0.87
N PHE A 110 -2.68 -18.15 1.35
CA PHE A 110 -3.65 -17.11 1.72
C PHE A 110 -3.12 -16.20 2.85
N TRP A 111 -2.63 -16.76 3.95
CA TRP A 111 -2.09 -15.96 5.05
C TRP A 111 -0.87 -15.15 4.64
N ASN A 112 -0.04 -15.66 3.75
CA ASN A 112 1.12 -14.96 3.22
C ASN A 112 0.67 -13.75 2.39
N PHE A 113 -0.37 -13.87 1.55
CA PHE A 113 -0.94 -12.72 0.83
C PHE A 113 -1.59 -11.69 1.76
N VAL A 114 -2.35 -12.13 2.77
CA VAL A 114 -2.95 -11.22 3.76
C VAL A 114 -1.88 -10.48 4.54
N THR A 115 -0.82 -11.17 4.96
CA THR A 115 0.29 -10.58 5.69
C THR A 115 1.01 -9.55 4.84
N LEU A 116 1.36 -9.90 3.59
CA LEU A 116 2.00 -8.97 2.66
C LEU A 116 1.11 -7.75 2.40
N TYR A 117 -0.19 -7.95 2.16
CA TYR A 117 -1.15 -6.88 1.98
C TYR A 117 -1.16 -5.90 3.16
N LEU A 118 -1.32 -6.42 4.39
CA LEU A 118 -1.37 -5.60 5.59
C LEU A 118 -0.06 -4.85 5.85
N LEU A 119 1.09 -5.51 5.64
CA LEU A 119 2.40 -4.88 5.77
C LEU A 119 2.61 -3.77 4.74
N THR A 120 2.26 -4.04 3.48
CA THR A 120 2.35 -3.02 2.41
C THR A 120 1.47 -1.82 2.72
N VAL A 121 0.24 -2.03 3.22
CA VAL A 121 -0.64 -0.95 3.68
C VAL A 121 -0.02 -0.20 4.87
N ALA A 122 0.43 -0.91 5.91
CA ALA A 122 0.99 -0.29 7.11
C ALA A 122 2.20 0.59 6.79
N VAL A 123 3.11 0.11 5.95
CA VAL A 123 4.29 0.87 5.52
C VAL A 123 3.89 2.08 4.69
N SER A 124 3.09 1.90 3.64
CA SER A 124 2.74 2.98 2.71
C SER A 124 1.87 4.04 3.38
N ALA A 125 0.78 3.64 4.03
CA ALA A 125 -0.10 4.55 4.76
C ALA A 125 0.62 5.19 5.95
N GLY A 126 1.45 4.45 6.70
CA GLY A 126 2.20 5.00 7.83
C GLY A 126 3.17 6.11 7.41
N LEU A 127 4.04 5.83 6.43
CA LEU A 127 5.01 6.82 5.94
C LEU A 127 4.32 8.06 5.35
N TYR A 128 3.23 7.87 4.61
CA TYR A 128 2.51 8.99 4.00
C TYR A 128 1.77 9.82 5.04
N THR A 129 1.15 9.18 6.03
CA THR A 129 0.49 9.87 7.15
C THR A 129 1.51 10.70 7.95
N ILE A 130 2.65 10.11 8.32
CA ILE A 130 3.71 10.82 9.03
C ILE A 130 4.25 11.95 8.16
N GLY A 131 4.52 11.70 6.88
CA GLY A 131 4.97 12.73 5.93
C GLY A 131 3.98 13.89 5.82
N ALA A 132 2.68 13.62 5.80
CA ALA A 132 1.62 14.64 5.75
C ALA A 132 1.65 15.59 6.97
N THR A 133 2.01 15.09 8.16
CA THR A 133 2.16 15.94 9.36
C THR A 133 3.35 16.90 9.27
N GLN A 134 4.29 16.67 8.35
CA GLN A 134 5.52 17.44 8.19
C GLN A 134 5.43 18.46 7.05
N ASP A 135 4.24 18.99 6.73
CA ASP A 135 4.05 19.91 5.58
C ASP A 135 4.91 21.18 5.67
N ASN A 136 5.22 21.63 6.89
CA ASN A 136 6.12 22.77 7.14
C ASN A 136 7.62 22.42 7.00
N ARG A 137 7.97 21.14 6.81
CA ARG A 137 9.34 20.62 6.73
C ARG A 137 9.48 19.73 5.48
N PRO A 138 9.56 20.33 4.28
CA PRO A 138 9.47 19.59 3.02
C PRO A 138 10.55 18.52 2.87
N LEU A 139 11.78 18.77 3.35
CA LEU A 139 12.86 17.78 3.30
C LEU A 139 12.53 16.53 4.12
N ILE A 140 11.91 16.68 5.30
CA ILE A 140 11.53 15.53 6.14
C ILE A 140 10.34 14.79 5.52
N LYS A 141 9.32 15.52 5.05
CA LYS A 141 8.16 14.95 4.36
C LYS A 141 8.59 14.08 3.19
N TRP A 142 9.39 14.63 2.28
CA TRP A 142 9.84 13.90 1.09
C TRP A 142 10.88 12.83 1.40
N GLY A 143 11.69 13.02 2.44
CA GLY A 143 12.56 11.98 2.98
C GLY A 143 11.77 10.75 3.42
N LEU A 144 10.66 10.93 4.15
CA LEU A 144 9.78 9.84 4.58
C LEU A 144 9.10 9.13 3.40
N VAL A 145 8.62 9.89 2.41
CA VAL A 145 8.06 9.33 1.17
C VAL A 145 9.11 8.54 0.39
N ALA A 146 10.35 9.03 0.35
CA ALA A 146 11.47 8.38 -0.31
C ALA A 146 11.95 7.10 0.40
N LEU A 147 11.63 6.92 1.69
CA LEU A 147 11.92 5.69 2.44
C LEU A 147 10.94 4.55 2.14
N LEU A 148 9.89 4.79 1.38
CA LEU A 148 8.91 3.78 0.99
C LEU A 148 9.54 2.49 0.42
N PRO A 149 10.56 2.53 -0.48
CA PRO A 149 11.19 1.32 -0.99
C PRO A 149 11.85 0.48 0.10
N VAL A 150 12.50 1.14 1.07
CA VAL A 150 13.14 0.46 2.20
C VAL A 150 12.10 -0.23 3.06
N GLY A 151 11.02 0.48 3.40
CA GLY A 151 9.92 -0.11 4.17
C GLY A 151 9.24 -1.27 3.45
N GLN A 152 9.02 -1.15 2.13
CA GLN A 152 8.46 -2.26 1.34
C GLN A 152 9.42 -3.44 1.28
N LEU A 153 10.74 -3.21 1.15
CA LEU A 153 11.71 -4.29 1.13
C LEU A 153 11.73 -5.06 2.46
N VAL A 154 11.59 -4.35 3.58
CA VAL A 154 11.41 -4.96 4.91
C VAL A 154 10.12 -5.78 4.97
N ALA A 155 9.01 -5.26 4.45
CA ALA A 155 7.75 -6.01 4.38
C ALA A 155 7.88 -7.31 3.60
N TYR A 156 8.57 -7.28 2.45
CA TYR A 156 8.89 -8.47 1.67
C TYR A 156 9.86 -9.42 2.38
N GLY A 157 10.85 -8.89 3.12
CA GLY A 157 11.75 -9.70 3.91
C GLY A 157 11.04 -10.43 5.05
N VAL A 158 10.10 -9.77 5.74
CA VAL A 158 9.25 -10.41 6.75
C VAL A 158 8.37 -11.49 6.09
N TYR A 159 7.74 -11.18 4.96
CA TYR A 159 6.96 -12.14 4.18
C TYR A 159 7.79 -13.37 3.77
N ALA A 160 9.04 -13.19 3.37
CA ALA A 160 9.90 -14.27 2.92
C ALA A 160 10.41 -15.19 4.05
N LEU A 161 10.30 -14.76 5.30
CA LEU A 161 10.72 -15.53 6.48
C LEU A 161 9.58 -16.32 7.13
N VAL A 162 8.35 -16.18 6.62
CA VAL A 162 7.12 -16.84 7.10
C VAL A 162 6.73 -17.97 6.15
#